data_AF-A0A1E3BTC9-F1
#
_entry.id   AF-A0A1E3BTC9-F1
#
_cell.length_a   1.000
_cell.length_b   1.000
_cell.length_c   1.000
_cell.angle_alpha   90.00
_cell.angle_beta   90.00
_cell.angle_gamma   90.00
#
_symmetry.space_group_name_H-M   'P 1'
#
loop_
_entity.id
_entity.type
_entity.pdbx_description
1 polymer ?
#
loop_
_entity_poly.entity_id
_entity_poly.type
_entity_poly.pdbx_seq_one_letter_code
_entity_poly.pdbx_strand_id
1 'polypeptide(L)'
;MPRACFFVSKALDPTKWAIRHHTKDLSTLTLRTRIGPIHIHNAYNPSPVTSQPSVIGALHNALAEYPNQKHMVVGDFNLHHPMWARPDYDHRHEEADDLIRIAEDHGLELLTPPGTITYEKHTGRGYN
;
A
#
# COMPACT_ATOMS: atom_id res chain seq x y z
N MET A 1 -16.18 -0.54 -9.02
CA MET A 1 -16.04 -1.57 -7.98
C MET A 1 -14.80 -1.28 -7.14
N PRO A 2 -14.85 -1.45 -5.80
CA PRO A 2 -13.67 -1.39 -4.94
C PRO A 2 -12.64 -2.44 -5.33
N ARG A 3 -11.35 -2.10 -5.23
CA ARG A 3 -10.19 -2.98 -5.49
C ARG A 3 -9.33 -3.25 -4.26
N ALA A 4 -9.60 -2.55 -3.16
CA ALA A 4 -9.00 -2.80 -1.85
C ALA A 4 -10.11 -3.10 -0.82
N CYS A 5 -9.82 -3.99 0.13
CA CYS A 5 -10.71 -4.31 1.24
C CYS A 5 -9.93 -4.71 2.49
N PHE A 6 -10.61 -4.72 3.64
CA PHE A 6 -10.07 -5.22 4.90
C PHE A 6 -10.91 -6.39 5.38
N PHE A 7 -10.24 -7.46 5.81
CA PHE A 7 -10.83 -8.50 6.64
C PHE A 7 -10.40 -8.24 8.08
N VAL A 8 -11.37 -7.91 8.94
CA VAL A 8 -11.14 -7.63 10.37
C VAL A 8 -11.67 -8.81 11.17
N SER A 9 -10.82 -9.38 12.04
CA SER A 9 -11.23 -10.49 12.91
C SER A 9 -12.38 -10.06 13.82
N LYS A 10 -13.41 -10.90 13.94
CA LYS A 10 -14.57 -10.68 14.83
C LYS A 10 -14.18 -10.64 16.31
N ALA A 11 -12.97 -11.09 16.65
CA ALA A 11 -12.43 -10.97 18.00
C ALA A 11 -12.06 -9.51 18.38
N LEU A 12 -11.93 -8.61 17.40
CA LEU A 12 -11.74 -7.19 17.66
C LEU A 12 -13.09 -6.54 17.97
N ASP A 13 -13.15 -5.85 19.12
CA ASP A 13 -14.29 -5.03 19.51
C ASP A 13 -14.64 -4.05 18.37
N PRO A 14 -15.87 -4.11 17.82
CA PRO A 14 -16.28 -3.29 16.67
C PRO A 14 -16.28 -1.79 16.98
N THR A 15 -16.27 -1.38 18.25
CA THR A 15 -16.14 0.03 18.65
C THR A 15 -14.69 0.54 18.59
N LYS A 16 -13.72 -0.38 18.47
CA LYS A 16 -12.28 -0.07 18.48
C LYS A 16 -11.70 0.11 17.09
N TRP A 17 -12.50 0.04 16.03
CA TRP A 17 -12.02 0.30 14.70
C TRP A 17 -13.06 0.99 13.83
N ALA A 18 -12.60 1.69 12.80
CA ALA A 18 -13.45 2.29 11.78
C ALA A 18 -12.73 2.23 10.43
N ILE A 19 -13.49 2.09 9.35
CA ILE A 19 -12.97 2.11 7.99
C ILE A 19 -13.46 3.38 7.29
N ARG A 20 -12.54 4.06 6.62
CA ARG A 20 -12.84 5.14 5.68
C ARG A 20 -12.43 4.70 4.28
N HIS A 21 -13.35 4.80 3.32
CA HIS A 21 -13.06 4.59 1.90
C HIS A 21 -12.77 5.94 1.26
N HIS A 22 -11.59 6.07 0.64
CA HIS A 22 -11.16 7.33 0.01
C HIS A 22 -11.43 7.32 -1.48
N THR A 23 -11.09 6.21 -2.14
CA THR A 23 -11.34 5.97 -3.56
C THR A 23 -11.71 4.49 -3.74
N LYS A 24 -11.96 4.06 -4.98
CA LYS A 24 -12.07 2.62 -5.29
C LYS A 24 -10.77 1.84 -4.99
N ASP A 25 -9.66 2.54 -4.81
CA ASP A 25 -8.30 2.00 -4.76
C ASP A 25 -7.63 2.18 -3.42
N LEU A 26 -8.24 2.94 -2.51
CA LEU A 26 -7.63 3.31 -1.24
C LEU A 26 -8.68 3.30 -0.14
N SER A 27 -8.37 2.58 0.93
CA SER A 27 -9.15 2.59 2.17
C SER A 27 -8.22 2.67 3.37
N THR A 28 -8.66 3.33 4.44
CA THR A 28 -7.94 3.41 5.71
C THR A 28 -8.75 2.73 6.81
N LEU A 29 -8.14 1.74 7.47
CA LEU A 29 -8.61 1.17 8.73
C LEU A 29 -7.93 1.90 9.89
N THR A 30 -8.72 2.57 10.71
CA THR A 30 -8.22 3.17 11.96
C THR A 30 -8.47 2.21 13.11
N LEU A 31 -7.40 1.73 13.75
CA LEU A 31 -7.45 0.94 14.98
C LEU A 31 -7.23 1.84 16.19
N ARG A 32 -8.14 1.82 17.16
CA ARG A 32 -8.04 2.57 18.42
C ARG A 32 -7.34 1.71 19.47
N THR A 33 -6.08 2.02 19.74
CA THR A 33 -5.25 1.26 20.70
C THR A 33 -4.92 2.08 21.95
N ARG A 34 -4.32 1.45 22.96
CA ARG A 34 -3.87 2.13 24.19
C ARG A 34 -2.71 3.10 23.95
N ILE A 35 -1.93 2.87 22.90
CA ILE A 35 -0.82 3.76 22.48
C ILE A 35 -1.28 4.82 21.47
N GLY A 36 -2.59 5.02 21.32
CA GLY A 36 -3.19 5.92 20.36
C GLY A 36 -3.70 5.22 19.09
N PRO A 37 -4.30 5.97 18.15
CA PRO A 37 -4.76 5.44 16.88
C PRO A 37 -3.60 4.92 16.02
N ILE A 38 -3.86 3.85 15.25
CA ILE A 38 -3.01 3.37 14.17
C ILE A 38 -3.85 3.39 12.90
N HIS A 39 -3.36 4.06 11.86
CA HIS A 39 -4.01 4.18 10.56
C HIS A 39 -3.34 3.23 9.57
N ILE A 40 -4.07 2.19 9.15
CA ILE A 40 -3.61 1.22 8.16
C ILE A 40 -4.23 1.59 6.82
N HIS A 41 -3.41 1.99 5.86
CA HIS A 41 -3.81 2.38 4.52
C HIS A 41 -3.62 1.19 3.59
N ASN A 42 -4.71 0.63 3.05
CA ASN A 42 -4.68 -0.41 2.03
C ASN A 42 -4.88 0.22 0.65
N ALA A 43 -3.83 0.22 -0.15
CA ALA A 43 -3.76 0.85 -1.46
C ALA A 43 -3.60 -0.19 -2.58
N TYR A 44 -4.35 -0.03 -3.65
CA TYR A 44 -4.14 -0.73 -4.90
C TYR A 44 -3.79 0.30 -5.98
N ASN A 45 -2.54 0.33 -6.42
CA ASN A 45 -2.15 1.16 -7.55
C ASN A 45 -2.31 0.35 -8.84
N PRO A 46 -3.08 0.83 -9.83
CA PRO A 46 -3.16 0.18 -11.13
C PRO A 46 -1.79 0.10 -11.80
N SER A 47 -1.58 -0.95 -12.60
CA SER A 47 -0.35 -1.02 -13.40
C SER A 47 -0.20 0.24 -14.27
N PRO A 48 1.00 0.84 -14.33
CA PRO A 48 1.27 2.04 -15.13
C PRO A 48 0.89 1.88 -16.62
N VAL A 49 0.81 0.65 -17.13
CA VAL A 49 0.43 0.37 -18.52
C VAL A 49 -1.09 0.46 -18.79
N THR A 50 -1.93 0.56 -17.77
CA THR A 50 -3.39 0.45 -17.91
C THR A 50 -4.11 1.79 -18.13
N SER A 51 -3.39 2.90 -18.29
CA SER A 51 -3.91 4.28 -18.39
C SER A 51 -4.85 4.70 -17.25
N GLN A 52 -4.94 3.91 -16.19
CA GLN A 52 -5.78 4.22 -15.03
C GLN A 52 -5.06 5.18 -14.10
N PRO A 53 -5.80 6.06 -13.39
CA PRO A 53 -5.20 6.96 -12.43
C PRO A 53 -4.46 6.21 -11.31
N SER A 54 -3.34 6.78 -10.93
CA SER A 54 -2.53 6.35 -9.80
C SER A 54 -3.21 6.58 -8.46
N VAL A 55 -2.88 5.73 -7.48
CA VAL A 55 -3.32 5.87 -6.08
C VAL A 55 -2.42 6.82 -5.28
N ILE A 56 -1.22 7.13 -5.77
CA ILE A 56 -0.15 7.77 -4.99
C ILE A 56 -0.57 9.15 -4.43
N GLY A 57 -1.21 9.99 -5.24
CA GLY A 57 -1.71 11.29 -4.77
C GLY A 57 -2.82 11.17 -3.71
N ALA A 58 -3.70 10.18 -3.86
CA ALA A 58 -4.74 9.92 -2.85
C ALA A 58 -4.15 9.38 -1.54
N LEU A 59 -3.10 8.56 -1.63
CA LEU A 59 -2.37 8.04 -0.48
C LEU A 59 -1.70 9.19 0.30
N HIS A 60 -1.01 10.09 -0.38
CA HIS A 60 -0.41 11.28 0.25
C HIS A 60 -1.44 12.10 1.01
N ASN A 61 -2.59 12.38 0.39
CA ASN A 61 -3.68 13.11 1.06
C ASN A 61 -4.19 12.35 2.30
N ALA A 62 -4.37 11.03 2.22
CA ALA A 62 -4.85 10.22 3.35
C ALA A 62 -3.85 10.16 4.52
N LEU A 63 -2.53 10.19 4.25
CA LEU A 63 -1.51 10.30 5.28
C LEU A 63 -1.52 11.68 5.94
N ALA A 64 -1.64 12.74 5.12
CA ALA A 64 -1.71 14.12 5.58
C ALA A 64 -2.94 14.46 6.44
N GLU A 65 -4.02 13.65 6.38
CA GLU A 65 -5.18 13.80 7.27
C GLU A 65 -4.87 13.51 8.75
N TYR A 66 -3.83 12.72 9.03
CA TYR A 66 -3.47 12.30 10.39
C TYR A 66 -1.99 12.63 10.70
N PRO A 67 -1.57 13.90 10.64
CA PRO A 67 -0.18 14.27 10.78
C PRO A 67 0.37 13.85 12.14
N ASN A 68 1.61 13.33 12.16
CA ASN A 68 2.31 12.86 13.36
C ASN A 68 1.61 11.70 14.10
N GLN A 69 0.70 10.98 13.44
CA GLN A 69 0.09 9.77 14.00
C GLN A 69 0.81 8.50 13.50
N LYS A 70 0.35 7.34 13.96
CA LYS A 70 0.97 6.06 13.62
C LYS A 70 0.33 5.54 12.33
N HIS A 71 1.16 5.26 11.34
CA HIS A 71 0.71 4.82 10.02
C HIS A 71 1.30 3.46 9.67
N MET A 72 0.56 2.71 8.87
CA MET A 72 1.05 1.55 8.14
C MET A 72 0.48 1.63 6.74
N VAL A 73 1.34 1.48 5.73
CA VAL A 73 0.92 1.43 4.33
C VAL A 73 1.13 0.02 3.82
N VAL A 74 0.07 -0.58 3.29
CA VAL A 74 0.05 -1.92 2.72
C VAL A 74 -0.67 -1.88 1.38
N GLY A 75 -0.30 -2.77 0.46
CA GLY A 75 -0.94 -2.77 -0.83
C GLY A 75 -0.18 -3.48 -1.94
N ASP A 76 -0.82 -3.48 -3.10
CA ASP A 76 -0.18 -3.79 -4.38
C ASP A 76 0.01 -2.48 -5.14
N PHE A 77 1.25 -2.05 -5.24
CA PHE A 77 1.60 -0.81 -5.93
C PHE A 77 1.85 -1.00 -7.43
N ASN A 78 2.01 -2.21 -7.94
CA ASN A 78 2.42 -2.43 -9.35
C ASN A 78 3.61 -1.55 -9.82
N LEU A 79 4.48 -1.14 -8.88
CA LEU A 79 5.65 -0.30 -9.12
C LEU A 79 6.92 -1.08 -8.84
N HIS A 80 7.99 -0.73 -9.55
CA HIS A 80 9.29 -1.34 -9.40
C HIS A 80 10.29 -0.26 -9.02
N HIS A 81 11.09 -0.55 -8.01
CA HIS A 81 12.17 0.32 -7.54
C HIS A 81 13.29 -0.53 -6.93
N PRO A 82 14.57 -0.17 -7.11
CA PRO A 82 15.72 -0.90 -6.55
C PRO A 82 15.67 -1.14 -5.03
N MET A 83 14.94 -0.32 -4.27
CA MET A 83 14.78 -0.50 -2.82
C MET A 83 14.00 -1.76 -2.42
N TRP A 84 13.09 -2.25 -3.27
CA TRP A 84 12.29 -3.46 -2.97
C TRP A 84 12.33 -4.51 -4.08
N ALA A 85 12.70 -4.14 -5.29
CA ALA A 85 12.90 -5.08 -6.39
C ALA A 85 14.13 -5.98 -6.14
N ARG A 86 14.27 -7.02 -6.97
CA ARG A 86 15.47 -7.86 -6.94
C ARG A 86 16.68 -7.05 -7.41
N PRO A 87 17.89 -7.31 -6.87
CA PRO A 87 19.10 -6.55 -7.25
C PRO A 87 19.44 -6.58 -8.74
N ASP A 88 19.01 -7.61 -9.46
CA ASP A 88 19.22 -7.81 -10.90
C ASP A 88 18.06 -7.26 -11.76
N TYR A 89 17.09 -6.58 -11.15
CA TYR A 89 15.95 -6.02 -11.86
C TYR A 89 16.16 -4.54 -12.17
N ASP A 90 16.59 -4.26 -13.40
CA ASP A 90 16.97 -2.91 -13.84
C ASP A 90 15.79 -1.97 -14.14
N HIS A 91 14.55 -2.48 -14.14
CA HIS A 91 13.39 -1.64 -14.46
C HIS A 91 12.88 -0.88 -13.23
N ARG A 92 12.76 0.43 -13.38
CA ARG A 92 12.24 1.36 -12.36
C ARG A 92 11.10 2.17 -12.94
N HIS A 93 10.08 2.41 -12.14
CA HIS A 93 9.02 3.37 -12.46
C HIS A 93 9.28 4.69 -11.73
N GLU A 94 9.21 5.83 -12.42
CA GLU A 94 9.41 7.16 -11.81
C GLU A 94 8.43 7.42 -10.66
N GLU A 95 7.18 6.99 -10.80
CA GLU A 95 6.16 7.07 -9.74
C GLU A 95 6.55 6.32 -8.45
N ALA A 96 7.47 5.37 -8.53
CA ALA A 96 7.98 4.69 -7.33
C ALA A 96 8.81 5.64 -6.45
N ASP A 97 9.42 6.67 -7.05
CA ASP A 97 10.15 7.71 -6.32
C ASP A 97 9.19 8.61 -5.56
N ASP A 98 8.02 8.91 -6.14
CA ASP A 98 6.96 9.65 -5.45
C ASP A 98 6.47 8.89 -4.21
N LEU A 99 6.32 7.56 -4.33
CA LEU A 99 5.96 6.72 -3.18
C LEU A 99 7.03 6.77 -2.08
N ILE A 100 8.31 6.75 -2.44
CA ILE A 100 9.42 6.85 -1.48
C ILE A 100 9.41 8.22 -0.82
N ARG A 101 9.27 9.30 -1.60
CA ARG A 101 9.21 10.66 -1.04
C ARG A 101 8.05 10.82 -0.07
N ILE A 102 6.86 10.30 -0.41
CA ILE A 102 5.70 10.31 0.48
C ILE A 102 5.98 9.48 1.74
N ALA A 103 6.66 8.34 1.63
CA ALA A 103 7.05 7.55 2.79
C ALA A 103 8.00 8.35 3.70
N GLU A 104 9.02 9.00 3.14
CA GLU A 104 9.97 9.84 3.88
C GLU A 104 9.31 11.04 4.55
N ASP A 105 8.46 11.77 3.81
CA ASP A 105 7.70 12.94 4.31
C ASP A 105 6.85 12.59 5.54
N HIS A 106 6.39 11.34 5.63
CA HIS A 106 5.57 10.83 6.73
C HIS A 106 6.34 9.94 7.73
N GLY A 107 7.68 9.89 7.64
CA GLY A 107 8.54 9.15 8.56
C GLY A 107 8.30 7.63 8.54
N LEU A 108 7.91 7.08 7.39
CA LEU A 108 7.71 5.65 7.17
C LEU A 108 9.02 4.98 6.76
N GLU A 109 9.19 3.74 7.20
CA GLU A 109 10.25 2.85 6.74
C GLU A 109 9.69 1.68 5.94
N LEU A 110 10.45 1.22 4.94
CA LEU A 110 10.11 0.02 4.19
C LEU A 110 10.44 -1.23 5.01
N LEU A 111 9.39 -1.97 5.40
CA LEU A 111 9.55 -3.20 6.20
C LEU A 111 9.87 -4.44 5.35
N THR A 112 9.60 -4.39 4.05
CA THR A 112 9.87 -5.51 3.14
C THR A 112 11.38 -5.55 2.83
N PRO A 113 12.08 -6.66 3.10
CA PRO A 113 13.48 -6.79 2.73
C PRO A 113 13.68 -6.63 1.21
N PRO A 114 14.78 -6.01 0.75
CA PRO A 114 15.09 -5.91 -0.66
C PRO A 114 15.09 -7.28 -1.36
N GLY A 115 14.53 -7.34 -2.57
CA GLY A 115 14.44 -8.56 -3.36
C GLY A 115 13.40 -9.59 -2.92
N THR A 116 12.57 -9.27 -1.93
CA THR A 116 11.43 -10.13 -1.55
C THR A 116 10.48 -10.29 -2.74
N ILE A 117 10.31 -11.53 -3.20
CA ILE A 117 9.37 -11.84 -4.28
C ILE A 117 7.95 -11.79 -3.71
N THR A 118 7.17 -10.78 -4.12
CA THR A 118 5.76 -10.58 -3.70
C THR A 118 4.75 -10.98 -4.78
N TYR A 119 5.22 -11.21 -6.00
CA TYR A 119 4.41 -11.68 -7.13
C TYR A 119 5.25 -12.64 -7.99
N GLU A 120 4.69 -13.82 -8.26
CA GLU A 120 5.25 -14.79 -9.19
C GLU A 120 4.20 -15.15 -10.23
N LYS A 121 4.47 -14.79 -11.50
CA LYS A 121 3.61 -15.19 -12.60
C LYS A 121 3.78 -16.69 -12.81
N HIS A 122 2.78 -17.47 -12.44
CA HIS A 122 2.74 -18.88 -12.82
C HIS A 122 2.64 -18.96 -14.35
N THR A 123 3.75 -19.30 -15.00
CA THR A 123 3.73 -19.66 -16.41
C THR A 123 3.24 -21.10 -16.47
N GLY A 124 1.95 -21.28 -16.74
CA GLY A 124 1.41 -22.59 -17.05
C GLY A 124 2.09 -23.12 -18.32
N ARG A 125 3.15 -23.91 -18.16
CA ARG A 125 3.58 -24.85 -19.20
C ARG A 125 2.51 -25.92 -19.28
N GLY A 126 1.58 -25.75 -20.23
CA GLY A 126 0.77 -26.84 -20.72
C GLY A 126 1.71 -27.90 -21.30
N TYR A 127 1.96 -28.95 -20.53
CA TYR A 127 2.31 -30.24 -21.11
C TYR A 127 0.98 -30.88 -21.55
N ASN A 128 0.76 -30.94 -22.86
CA ASN A 128 -0.02 -31.95 -23.54
C ASN A 128 0.78 -32.37 -24.77
#